data_AF-A0A4Q6IF94-F1
#
_entry.id   AF-A0A4Q6IF94-F1
#
_cell.length_a   1.000
_cell.length_b   1.000
_cell.length_c   1.000
_cell.angle_alpha   90.00
_cell.angle_beta   90.00
_cell.angle_gamma   90.00
#
_symmetry.space_group_name_H-M   'P 1'
#
loop_
_entity.id
_entity.type
_entity.pdbx_description
1 polymer ?
#
loop_
_entity_poly.entity_id
_entity_poly.type
_entity_poly.pdbx_seq_one_letter_code
_entity_poly.pdbx_strand_id
1 'polypeptide(L)'
;MGGESATRTAPQRGGASSGPAGGRIGQRLSGLAVALGLVLFLGGFGWGAVVYRPYTVPTSSMAPTIGVGDRVLAERVDSADVRRGDVVVFKDVTWGNAPMVKRVVAVGGDTVSCCRDGKLTVDGKEIEEPYLPEGQAAEVANFPTVTVPEGRLFLLGDERHGSLDSTAHLTDAAGGTVSRDAVSARVDAVVWPMDGMLERPTGFEALGDLSTPGPLRTMGAMIVVGAVLVLGGAAYGPLAKRVAGRSRPRTEPAGAR
;
A
#
# COMPACT_ATOMS: atom_id res chain seq x y z
N MET A 1 -47.55 68.55 -50.65
CA MET A 1 -46.97 68.12 -49.37
C MET A 1 -46.88 66.59 -49.44
N GLY A 2 -45.80 65.94 -49.87
CA GLY A 2 -44.39 66.17 -49.55
C GLY A 2 -44.02 65.23 -48.39
N GLY A 3 -43.67 63.97 -48.70
CA GLY A 3 -43.31 62.96 -47.71
C GLY A 3 -42.63 61.76 -48.38
N GLU A 4 -41.30 61.79 -48.38
CA GLU A 4 -40.41 60.86 -49.08
C GLU A 4 -40.37 59.46 -48.44
N SER A 5 -40.26 58.45 -49.31
CA SER A 5 -39.92 57.07 -48.95
C SER A 5 -38.44 56.98 -48.55
N ALA A 6 -38.16 56.37 -47.41
CA ALA A 6 -36.82 55.92 -47.06
C ALA A 6 -36.89 54.54 -46.38
N THR A 7 -36.74 53.50 -47.20
CA THR A 7 -36.50 52.12 -46.78
C THR A 7 -35.15 52.06 -46.07
N ARG A 8 -35.14 51.90 -44.75
CA ARG A 8 -33.92 51.71 -43.96
C ARG A 8 -33.66 50.23 -43.75
N THR A 9 -32.81 49.66 -44.60
CA THR A 9 -32.24 48.32 -44.48
C THR A 9 -31.46 48.19 -43.17
N ALA A 10 -31.79 47.17 -42.36
CA ALA A 10 -31.05 46.85 -41.15
C ALA A 10 -29.65 46.30 -41.49
N PRO A 11 -28.56 46.74 -40.83
CA PRO A 11 -27.28 46.09 -40.98
C PRO A 11 -27.28 44.81 -40.13
N GLN A 12 -27.30 43.66 -40.80
CA GLN A 12 -26.98 42.37 -40.21
C GLN A 12 -25.48 42.36 -39.86
N ARG A 13 -25.12 42.83 -38.66
CA ARG A 13 -23.77 42.64 -38.11
C ARG A 13 -23.60 41.16 -37.75
N GLY A 14 -23.06 40.41 -38.71
CA GLY A 14 -22.39 39.14 -38.44
C GLY A 14 -21.19 39.38 -37.53
N GLY A 15 -21.43 39.40 -36.23
CA GLY A 15 -20.38 39.29 -35.22
C GLY A 15 -19.93 37.83 -35.17
N ALA A 16 -18.94 37.48 -35.98
CA ALA A 16 -18.14 36.29 -35.73
C ALA A 16 -17.55 36.44 -34.33
N SER A 17 -18.15 35.79 -33.33
CA SER A 17 -17.64 35.75 -31.97
C SER A 17 -16.36 34.92 -31.98
N SER A 18 -15.24 35.54 -32.29
CA SER A 18 -13.92 35.01 -31.97
C SER A 18 -13.76 35.06 -30.44
N GLY A 19 -14.28 34.04 -29.76
CA GLY A 19 -13.98 33.79 -28.36
C GLY A 19 -12.46 33.64 -28.17
N PRO A 20 -11.91 34.06 -27.02
CA PRO A 20 -10.47 34.08 -26.82
C PRO A 20 -9.88 32.68 -27.00
N ALA A 21 -8.81 32.58 -27.80
CA ALA A 21 -8.11 31.32 -28.10
C ALA A 21 -7.66 30.54 -26.84
N GLY A 22 -7.52 31.22 -25.69
CA GLY A 22 -7.19 30.60 -24.40
C GLY A 22 -8.26 29.64 -23.83
N GLY A 23 -9.53 29.76 -24.24
CA GLY A 23 -10.61 28.92 -23.70
C GLY A 23 -10.59 27.46 -24.21
N ARG A 24 -10.25 27.25 -25.49
CA ARG A 24 -10.28 25.91 -26.13
C ARG A 24 -9.08 25.06 -25.75
N ILE A 25 -7.89 25.67 -25.61
CA ILE A 25 -6.67 24.96 -25.19
C ILE A 25 -6.77 24.56 -23.72
N GLY A 26 -7.21 25.49 -22.85
CA GLY A 26 -7.40 25.21 -21.43
C GLY A 26 -8.41 24.09 -21.16
N GLN A 27 -9.52 24.05 -21.90
CA GLN A 27 -10.51 22.97 -21.80
C GLN A 27 -9.96 21.61 -22.26
N ARG A 28 -9.16 21.57 -23.33
CA ARG A 28 -8.51 20.34 -23.80
C ARG A 28 -7.47 19.82 -22.81
N LEU A 29 -6.66 20.71 -22.24
CA LEU A 29 -5.67 20.35 -21.21
C LEU A 29 -6.34 19.86 -19.92
N SER A 30 -7.43 20.52 -19.49
CA SER A 30 -8.25 20.07 -18.37
C SER A 30 -8.86 18.69 -18.63
N GLY A 31 -9.41 18.44 -19.82
CA GLY A 31 -9.94 17.12 -20.19
C GLY A 31 -8.86 16.02 -20.20
N LEU A 32 -7.67 16.32 -20.73
CA LEU A 32 -6.55 15.38 -20.73
C LEU A 32 -6.03 15.09 -19.32
N ALA A 33 -5.99 16.11 -18.45
CA ALA A 33 -5.65 15.94 -17.03
C ALA A 33 -6.65 15.02 -16.33
N VAL A 34 -7.96 15.21 -16.54
CA VAL A 34 -8.98 14.31 -15.97
C VAL A 34 -8.82 12.88 -16.49
N ALA A 35 -8.61 12.70 -17.80
CA ALA A 35 -8.44 11.38 -18.39
C ALA A 35 -7.21 10.65 -17.82
N LEU A 36 -6.05 11.32 -17.75
CA LEU A 36 -4.85 10.78 -17.11
C LEU A 36 -5.09 10.48 -15.64
N GLY A 37 -5.79 11.38 -14.93
CA GLY A 37 -6.13 11.21 -13.54
C GLY A 37 -6.97 9.96 -13.27
N LEU A 38 -7.97 9.70 -14.12
CA LEU A 38 -8.79 8.48 -14.05
C LEU A 38 -7.97 7.22 -14.32
N VAL A 39 -7.06 7.24 -15.30
CA VAL A 39 -6.18 6.11 -15.60
C VAL A 39 -5.28 5.80 -14.42
N LEU A 40 -4.65 6.80 -13.80
CA LEU A 40 -3.78 6.59 -12.63
C LEU A 40 -4.58 6.12 -11.41
N PHE A 41 -5.74 6.71 -11.16
CA PHE A 41 -6.60 6.36 -10.02
C PHE A 41 -7.14 4.93 -10.13
N LEU A 42 -7.82 4.62 -11.24
CA LEU A 42 -8.41 3.31 -11.46
C LEU A 42 -7.34 2.24 -11.71
N GLY A 43 -6.25 2.59 -12.40
CA GLY A 43 -5.12 1.70 -12.62
C GLY A 43 -4.42 1.33 -11.31
N GLY A 44 -4.15 2.30 -10.45
CA GLY A 44 -3.55 2.06 -9.13
C GLY A 44 -4.44 1.19 -8.24
N PHE A 45 -5.75 1.48 -8.18
CA PHE A 45 -6.70 0.68 -7.42
C PHE A 45 -6.87 -0.74 -7.98
N GLY A 46 -7.02 -0.87 -9.30
CA GLY A 46 -7.16 -2.16 -9.97
C GLY A 46 -5.92 -3.03 -9.83
N TRP A 47 -4.73 -2.45 -9.96
CA TRP A 47 -3.46 -3.15 -9.73
C TRP A 47 -3.36 -3.64 -8.27
N GLY A 48 -3.68 -2.78 -7.30
CA GLY A 48 -3.72 -3.14 -5.90
C GLY A 48 -4.68 -4.29 -5.59
N ALA A 49 -5.88 -4.30 -6.18
CA ALA A 49 -6.86 -5.36 -5.98
C ALA A 49 -6.40 -6.74 -6.50
N VAL A 50 -5.56 -6.77 -7.53
CA VAL A 50 -4.99 -8.01 -8.09
C VAL A 50 -3.81 -8.52 -7.27
N VAL A 51 -2.95 -7.62 -6.79
CA VAL A 51 -1.71 -7.98 -6.08
C VAL A 51 -1.96 -8.22 -4.59
N TYR A 52 -2.74 -7.37 -3.92
CA TYR A 52 -2.94 -7.43 -2.48
C TYR A 52 -4.22 -8.15 -2.07
N ARG A 53 -4.21 -8.71 -0.86
CA ARG A 53 -5.40 -9.20 -0.15
C ARG A 53 -5.49 -8.56 1.23
N PRO A 54 -6.67 -8.06 1.63
CA PRO A 54 -6.90 -7.66 3.01
C PRO A 54 -7.14 -8.89 3.89
N TYR A 55 -6.54 -8.89 5.08
CA TYR A 55 -6.80 -9.87 6.13
C TYR A 55 -7.15 -9.15 7.44
N THR A 56 -8.05 -9.73 8.23
CA THR A 56 -8.29 -9.30 9.62
C THR A 56 -7.61 -10.27 10.56
N VAL A 57 -6.75 -9.76 11.45
CA VAL A 57 -5.97 -10.59 12.36
C VAL A 57 -6.73 -10.79 13.68
N PRO A 58 -7.13 -12.01 14.04
CA PRO A 58 -7.99 -12.24 15.21
C PRO A 58 -7.21 -12.52 16.51
N THR A 59 -5.87 -12.57 16.46
CA THR A 59 -5.02 -12.99 17.59
C THR A 59 -3.96 -11.95 17.90
N SER A 60 -3.45 -11.94 19.15
CA SER A 60 -2.35 -11.08 19.58
C SER A 60 -0.96 -11.65 19.28
N SER A 61 -0.87 -12.77 18.55
CA SER A 61 0.40 -13.49 18.40
C SER A 61 1.49 -12.75 17.63
N MET A 62 1.13 -11.66 16.97
CA MET A 62 2.03 -10.76 16.24
C MET A 62 2.17 -9.39 16.92
N ALA A 63 1.65 -9.21 18.13
CA ALA A 63 1.84 -7.97 18.87
C ALA A 63 3.32 -7.80 19.26
N PRO A 64 3.88 -6.57 19.26
CA PRO A 64 3.22 -5.29 18.99
C PRO A 64 3.07 -4.95 17.50
N THR A 65 3.73 -5.69 16.59
CA THR A 65 3.75 -5.39 15.15
C THR A 65 2.36 -5.40 14.51
N ILE A 66 1.52 -6.37 14.89
CA ILE A 66 0.13 -6.49 14.43
C ILE A 66 -0.75 -6.89 15.61
N GLY A 67 -1.71 -6.01 15.93
CA GLY A 67 -2.66 -6.16 17.02
C GLY A 67 -3.88 -7.02 16.68
N VAL A 68 -4.65 -7.31 17.73
CA VAL A 68 -5.95 -7.99 17.60
C VAL A 68 -6.95 -7.05 16.93
N GLY A 69 -7.56 -7.51 15.83
CA GLY A 69 -8.55 -6.77 15.06
C GLY A 69 -7.96 -5.95 13.91
N ASP A 70 -6.64 -5.91 13.78
CA ASP A 70 -5.97 -5.15 12.74
C ASP A 70 -6.31 -5.69 11.34
N ARG A 71 -6.40 -4.77 10.39
CA ARG A 71 -6.54 -5.10 8.97
C ARG A 71 -5.22 -4.87 8.28
N VAL A 72 -4.67 -5.93 7.74
CA VAL A 72 -3.39 -5.91 7.06
C VAL A 72 -3.57 -6.09 5.55
N LEU A 73 -2.71 -5.45 4.76
CA LEU A 73 -2.56 -5.73 3.34
C LEU A 73 -1.38 -6.67 3.14
N ALA A 74 -1.68 -7.83 2.58
CA ALA A 74 -0.68 -8.82 2.23
C ALA A 74 -0.54 -8.95 0.71
N GLU A 75 0.67 -8.79 0.22
CA GLU A 75 1.08 -8.98 -1.17
C GLU A 75 1.06 -10.46 -1.49
N ARG A 76 0.43 -10.86 -2.61
CA ARG A 76 0.61 -12.20 -3.17
C ARG A 76 2.05 -12.32 -3.66
N VAL A 77 2.79 -13.27 -3.10
CA VAL A 77 4.19 -13.54 -3.45
C VAL A 77 4.37 -15.01 -3.78
N ASP A 78 5.34 -15.32 -4.63
CA ASP A 78 5.76 -16.69 -4.85
C ASP A 78 6.52 -17.19 -3.63
N SER A 79 6.43 -18.49 -3.36
CA SER A 79 7.10 -19.10 -2.20
C SER A 79 8.61 -18.80 -2.25
N ALA A 80 9.21 -18.85 -3.44
CA ALA A 80 10.62 -18.52 -3.70
C ALA A 80 11.04 -17.09 -3.34
N ASP A 81 10.11 -16.14 -3.16
CA ASP A 81 10.40 -14.74 -2.82
C ASP A 81 10.38 -14.45 -1.32
N VAL A 82 9.90 -15.39 -0.50
CA VAL A 82 9.91 -15.27 0.96
C VAL A 82 11.35 -15.21 1.50
N ARG A 83 11.65 -14.26 2.38
CA ARG A 83 12.97 -14.10 3.01
C ARG A 83 12.84 -14.08 4.53
N ARG A 84 13.99 -14.19 5.20
CA ARG A 84 14.07 -13.99 6.65
C ARG A 84 13.58 -12.59 7.01
N GLY A 85 12.87 -12.50 8.12
CA GLY A 85 12.24 -11.29 8.61
C GLY A 85 10.86 -10.99 8.02
N ASP A 86 10.44 -11.67 6.92
CA ASP A 86 9.11 -11.45 6.34
C ASP A 86 8.01 -11.87 7.31
N VAL A 87 6.93 -11.10 7.35
CA VAL A 87 5.68 -11.51 7.99
C VAL A 87 4.80 -12.15 6.93
N VAL A 88 4.42 -13.42 7.12
CA VAL A 88 3.76 -14.22 6.08
C VAL A 88 2.39 -14.70 6.54
N VAL A 89 1.46 -14.79 5.58
CA VAL A 89 0.16 -15.44 5.73
C VAL A 89 0.25 -16.85 5.14
N PHE A 90 0.08 -17.87 5.96
CA PHE A 90 0.17 -19.27 5.54
C PHE A 90 -0.96 -20.12 6.09
N LYS A 91 -1.13 -21.33 5.56
CA LYS A 91 -2.07 -22.33 6.06
C LYS A 91 -1.41 -23.71 6.09
N ASP A 92 -1.25 -24.27 7.28
CA ASP A 92 -0.67 -25.61 7.48
C ASP A 92 -1.63 -26.46 8.30
N VAL A 93 -2.06 -27.61 7.75
CA VAL A 93 -3.04 -28.49 8.38
C VAL A 93 -2.57 -29.09 9.72
N THR A 94 -1.26 -29.13 9.96
CA THR A 94 -0.66 -29.59 11.20
C THR A 94 -0.87 -28.56 12.31
N TRP A 95 -0.80 -27.27 11.97
CA TRP A 95 -0.99 -26.16 12.90
C TRP A 95 -2.47 -25.78 13.05
N GLY A 96 -3.23 -25.91 11.97
CA GLY A 96 -4.67 -25.68 11.98
C GLY A 96 -5.28 -25.44 10.60
N ASN A 97 -6.62 -25.42 10.55
CA ASN A 97 -7.35 -25.27 9.30
C ASN A 97 -7.64 -23.82 8.88
N ALA A 98 -7.13 -22.83 9.64
CA ALA A 98 -7.30 -21.40 9.38
C ALA A 98 -5.98 -20.75 8.92
N PRO A 99 -6.03 -19.68 8.11
CA PRO A 99 -4.85 -18.87 7.82
C PRO A 99 -4.24 -18.28 9.09
N MET A 100 -2.92 -18.28 9.17
CA MET A 100 -2.14 -17.77 10.30
C MET A 100 -1.14 -16.73 9.81
N VAL A 101 -0.73 -15.83 10.69
CA VAL A 101 0.28 -14.79 10.42
C VAL A 101 1.42 -14.98 11.40
N LYS A 102 2.65 -15.13 10.88
CA LYS A 102 3.89 -15.28 11.65
C LYS A 102 5.06 -14.63 10.92
N ARG A 103 6.15 -14.38 11.64
CA ARG A 103 7.42 -13.91 11.07
C ARG A 103 8.32 -15.08 10.72
N VAL A 104 8.91 -15.04 9.53
CA VAL A 104 9.96 -15.97 9.11
C VAL A 104 11.25 -15.60 9.83
N VAL A 105 11.76 -16.47 10.70
CA VAL A 105 13.03 -16.22 11.38
C VAL A 105 14.18 -17.04 10.79
N ALA A 106 13.87 -18.20 10.21
CA ALA A 106 14.85 -19.03 9.51
C ALA A 106 14.22 -19.73 8.30
N VAL A 107 15.03 -19.99 7.29
CA VAL A 107 14.66 -20.65 6.03
C VAL A 107 15.44 -21.95 5.85
N GLY A 108 15.05 -22.78 4.88
CA GLY A 108 15.73 -24.05 4.59
C GLY A 108 17.25 -23.92 4.51
N GLY A 109 17.94 -24.83 5.19
CA GLY A 109 19.40 -24.86 5.35
C GLY A 109 19.89 -24.22 6.65
N ASP A 110 19.11 -23.31 7.24
CA ASP A 110 19.51 -22.59 8.44
C ASP A 110 19.51 -23.47 9.68
N THR A 111 20.31 -23.07 10.66
CA THR A 111 20.20 -23.51 12.04
C THR A 111 19.67 -22.38 12.90
N VAL A 112 18.61 -22.63 13.67
CA VAL A 112 18.00 -21.66 14.57
C VAL A 112 17.98 -22.19 15.99
N SER A 113 18.33 -21.36 16.97
CA SER A 113 18.30 -21.72 18.38
C SER A 113 18.02 -20.51 19.26
N CYS A 114 17.52 -20.79 20.45
CA CYS A 114 17.28 -19.78 21.48
C CYS A 114 17.86 -20.22 22.84
N CYS A 115 18.34 -19.30 23.68
CA CYS A 115 18.72 -17.91 23.38
C CYS A 115 20.07 -17.62 24.02
N ARG A 116 20.96 -16.96 23.27
CA ARG A 116 22.20 -16.41 23.81
C ARG A 116 21.94 -14.98 24.24
N ASP A 117 22.09 -14.71 25.54
CA ASP A 117 21.84 -13.38 26.13
C ASP A 117 20.44 -12.82 25.80
N GLY A 118 19.44 -13.70 25.75
CA GLY A 118 18.05 -13.35 25.45
C GLY A 118 17.77 -13.08 23.96
N LYS A 119 18.73 -13.32 23.07
CA LYS A 119 18.58 -13.14 21.62
C LYS A 119 18.50 -14.46 20.87
N LEU A 120 17.71 -14.45 19.78
CA LEU A 120 17.66 -15.53 18.81
C LEU A 120 19.01 -15.66 18.12
N THR A 121 19.46 -16.90 17.90
CA THR A 121 20.66 -17.18 17.11
C THR A 121 20.27 -17.92 15.84
N VAL A 122 20.70 -17.42 14.69
CA VAL A 122 20.54 -18.08 13.38
C VAL A 122 21.91 -18.22 12.73
N ASP A 123 22.29 -19.45 12.38
CA ASP A 123 23.62 -19.81 11.87
C ASP A 123 24.78 -19.28 12.74
N GLY A 124 24.59 -19.34 14.05
CA GLY A 124 25.56 -18.87 15.04
C GLY A 124 25.63 -17.34 15.20
N LYS A 125 24.81 -16.57 14.48
CA LYS A 125 24.74 -15.10 14.60
C LYS A 125 23.54 -14.69 15.46
N GLU A 126 23.78 -13.79 16.40
CA GLU A 126 22.70 -13.15 17.17
C GLU A 126 21.90 -12.22 16.27
N ILE A 127 20.58 -12.31 16.35
CA ILE A 127 19.65 -11.52 15.56
C ILE A 127 19.12 -10.36 16.39
N GLU A 128 19.19 -9.17 15.81
CA GLU A 128 18.52 -7.99 16.36
C GLU A 128 17.06 -8.00 15.93
N GLU A 129 16.15 -7.95 16.90
CA GLU A 129 14.71 -8.06 16.66
C GLU A 129 14.03 -6.76 17.08
N PRO A 130 14.20 -5.65 16.32
CA PRO A 130 13.69 -4.32 16.72
C PRO A 130 12.15 -4.25 16.78
N TYR A 131 11.46 -5.22 16.20
CA TYR A 131 10.01 -5.39 16.28
C TYR A 131 9.54 -5.96 17.62
N LEU A 132 10.44 -6.44 18.47
CA LEU A 132 10.12 -6.87 19.83
C LEU A 132 10.20 -5.66 20.79
N PRO A 133 9.33 -5.60 21.82
CA PRO A 133 9.45 -4.61 22.89
C PRO A 133 10.84 -4.61 23.55
N GLU A 134 11.33 -3.42 23.93
CA GLU A 134 12.61 -3.31 24.61
C GLU A 134 12.68 -4.17 25.88
N GLY A 135 13.74 -4.98 26.00
CA GLY A 135 13.95 -5.88 27.13
C GLY A 135 13.14 -7.18 27.09
N GLN A 136 12.32 -7.39 26.04
CA GLN A 136 11.68 -8.68 25.81
C GLN A 136 12.69 -9.68 25.27
N ALA A 137 12.73 -10.88 25.87
CA ALA A 137 13.53 -11.98 25.36
C ALA A 137 12.98 -12.49 24.03
N ALA A 138 13.87 -12.92 23.15
CA ALA A 138 13.56 -13.55 21.87
C ALA A 138 12.83 -14.89 22.00
N GLU A 139 12.73 -15.49 23.18
CA GLU A 139 11.74 -16.55 23.46
C GLU A 139 11.67 -16.72 24.97
N VAL A 140 10.54 -17.23 25.46
CA VAL A 140 10.38 -17.61 26.86
C VAL A 140 10.90 -19.03 27.11
N ALA A 141 10.62 -19.94 26.19
CA ALA A 141 11.04 -21.32 26.25
C ALA A 141 12.35 -21.50 25.46
N ASN A 142 13.46 -21.77 26.16
CA ASN A 142 14.69 -22.19 25.49
C ASN A 142 14.40 -23.46 24.68
N PHE A 143 14.44 -23.35 23.35
CA PHE A 143 14.26 -24.49 22.45
C PHE A 143 15.61 -24.99 21.94
N PRO A 144 15.75 -26.29 21.65
CA PRO A 144 17.00 -26.85 21.12
C PRO A 144 17.35 -26.25 19.76
N THR A 145 18.60 -26.43 19.33
CA THR A 145 18.95 -26.05 17.96
C THR A 145 18.15 -26.87 16.96
N VAL A 146 17.46 -26.19 16.04
CA VAL A 146 16.68 -26.78 14.96
C VAL A 146 17.38 -26.47 13.64
N THR A 147 17.63 -27.50 12.84
CA THR A 147 18.03 -27.34 11.44
C THR A 147 16.77 -27.30 10.58
N VAL A 148 16.55 -26.20 9.87
CA VAL A 148 15.37 -26.01 9.01
C VAL A 148 15.55 -26.83 7.74
N PRO A 149 14.67 -27.80 7.44
CA PRO A 149 14.77 -28.57 6.21
C PRO A 149 14.62 -27.69 4.96
N GLU A 150 15.23 -28.11 3.86
CA GLU A 150 15.07 -27.45 2.56
C GLU A 150 13.59 -27.29 2.18
N GLY A 151 13.24 -26.13 1.61
CA GLY A 151 11.85 -25.81 1.25
C GLY A 151 10.92 -25.60 2.45
N ARG A 152 11.44 -25.44 3.66
CA ARG A 152 10.65 -25.13 4.87
C ARG A 152 11.09 -23.83 5.53
N LEU A 153 10.26 -23.35 6.44
CA LEU A 153 10.41 -22.11 7.19
C LEU A 153 10.25 -22.39 8.67
N PHE A 154 11.06 -21.73 9.50
CA PHE A 154 10.82 -21.63 10.93
C PHE A 154 10.19 -20.26 11.20
N LEU A 155 8.98 -20.31 11.74
CA LEU A 155 8.10 -19.16 11.93
C LEU A 155 7.88 -18.89 13.41
N LEU A 156 8.05 -17.65 13.86
CA LEU A 156 7.75 -17.20 15.22
C LEU A 156 6.70 -16.10 15.21
N GLY A 157 5.93 -16.00 16.29
CA GLY A 157 5.15 -14.81 16.58
C GLY A 157 6.04 -13.70 17.13
N ASP A 158 5.64 -12.44 16.91
CA ASP A 158 6.30 -11.32 17.58
C ASP A 158 5.91 -11.26 19.07
N GLU A 159 4.75 -11.83 19.44
CA GLU A 159 4.37 -12.04 20.84
C GLU A 159 4.94 -13.36 21.37
N ARG A 160 6.21 -13.32 21.80
CA ARG A 160 7.00 -14.49 22.21
C ARG A 160 6.46 -15.27 23.42
N HIS A 161 5.54 -14.70 24.21
CA HIS A 161 5.00 -15.39 25.40
C HIS A 161 3.72 -16.19 25.11
N GLY A 162 2.94 -15.75 24.13
CA GLY A 162 1.58 -16.26 23.88
C GLY A 162 1.37 -16.83 22.48
N SER A 163 2.39 -16.82 21.64
CA SER A 163 2.30 -17.31 20.26
C SER A 163 2.39 -18.83 20.22
N LEU A 164 1.39 -19.46 19.61
CA LEU A 164 1.51 -20.82 19.09
C LEU A 164 2.19 -20.73 17.73
N ASP A 165 3.47 -21.10 17.69
CA ASP A 165 4.33 -21.06 16.50
C ASP A 165 5.30 -22.25 16.47
N SER A 166 6.42 -22.15 15.74
CA SER A 166 7.28 -23.31 15.49
C SER A 166 7.81 -23.96 16.77
N THR A 167 8.00 -23.18 17.85
CA THR A 167 8.49 -23.72 19.13
C THR A 167 7.45 -24.59 19.83
N ALA A 168 6.16 -24.30 19.63
CA ALA A 168 5.05 -25.12 20.13
C ALA A 168 4.87 -26.44 19.35
N HIS A 169 5.43 -26.51 18.13
CA HIS A 169 5.24 -27.61 17.19
C HIS A 169 6.50 -28.48 16.99
N LEU A 170 7.53 -28.34 17.84
CA LEU A 170 8.83 -29.03 17.67
C LEU A 170 8.75 -30.56 17.66
N THR A 171 7.71 -31.15 18.24
CA THR A 171 7.49 -32.61 18.26
C THR A 171 6.76 -33.13 17.02
N ASP A 172 6.29 -32.26 16.14
CA ASP A 172 5.60 -32.64 14.91
C ASP A 172 6.59 -33.19 13.86
N ALA A 173 6.06 -33.85 12.82
CA ALA A 173 6.85 -34.61 11.83
C ALA A 173 7.91 -33.80 11.04
N ALA A 174 7.94 -32.47 11.20
CA ALA A 174 8.93 -31.57 10.58
C ALA A 174 9.61 -30.62 11.57
N GLY A 175 9.68 -30.96 12.86
CA GLY A 175 10.39 -30.17 13.86
C GLY A 175 9.82 -28.76 14.02
N GLY A 176 8.49 -28.63 13.95
CA GLY A 176 7.80 -27.36 14.05
C GLY A 176 7.96 -26.45 12.83
N THR A 177 8.60 -26.86 11.75
CA THR A 177 8.73 -26.01 10.55
C THR A 177 7.47 -26.08 9.68
N VAL A 178 7.26 -25.07 8.84
CA VAL A 178 6.15 -24.98 7.88
C VAL A 178 6.67 -25.08 6.45
N SER A 179 5.93 -25.74 5.56
CA SER A 179 6.30 -25.78 4.13
C SER A 179 6.29 -24.37 3.54
N ARG A 180 7.31 -24.02 2.76
CA ARG A 180 7.39 -22.73 2.09
C ARG A 180 6.22 -22.52 1.12
N ASP A 181 5.72 -23.60 0.52
CA ASP A 181 4.57 -23.57 -0.39
C ASP A 181 3.22 -23.42 0.33
N ALA A 182 3.20 -23.52 1.66
CA ALA A 182 2.03 -23.18 2.46
C ALA A 182 1.81 -21.65 2.57
N VAL A 183 2.80 -20.84 2.21
CA VAL A 183 2.73 -19.38 2.23
C VAL A 183 1.90 -18.89 1.04
N SER A 184 0.93 -18.01 1.33
CA SER A 184 0.01 -17.45 0.34
C SER A 184 0.21 -15.96 0.08
N ALA A 185 0.81 -15.24 1.03
CA ALA A 185 1.05 -13.80 0.93
C ALA A 185 2.10 -13.34 1.96
N ARG A 186 2.74 -12.19 1.69
CA ARG A 186 3.61 -11.46 2.62
C ARG A 186 2.91 -10.18 3.07
N VAL A 187 2.88 -9.92 4.36
CA VAL A 187 2.27 -8.72 4.94
C VAL A 187 3.20 -7.53 4.77
N ASP A 188 2.71 -6.46 4.12
CA ASP A 188 3.47 -5.24 3.88
C ASP A 188 3.04 -4.07 4.78
N ALA A 189 1.76 -4.04 5.18
CA ALA A 189 1.20 -2.89 5.90
C ALA A 189 0.01 -3.24 6.78
N VAL A 190 -0.13 -2.51 7.88
CA VAL A 190 -1.36 -2.41 8.70
C VAL A 190 -2.12 -1.17 8.21
N VAL A 191 -3.31 -1.39 7.63
CA VAL A 191 -4.13 -0.33 7.03
C VAL A 191 -5.32 0.09 7.90
N TRP A 192 -5.59 -0.67 8.96
CA TRP A 192 -6.56 -0.29 9.98
C TRP A 192 -6.20 -0.91 11.34
N PRO A 193 -5.93 -0.12 12.40
CA PRO A 193 -5.74 1.34 12.35
C PRO A 193 -4.57 1.71 11.41
N MET A 194 -4.50 2.95 10.92
CA MET A 194 -3.55 3.32 9.85
C MET A 194 -2.09 3.40 10.35
N ASP A 195 -1.52 2.26 10.75
CA ASP A 195 -0.17 2.17 11.33
C ASP A 195 0.91 2.05 10.25
N GLY A 196 0.50 1.90 8.98
CA GLY A 196 1.37 2.08 7.83
C GLY A 196 2.13 0.82 7.44
N MET A 197 3.27 1.02 6.78
CA MET A 197 4.12 -0.09 6.32
C MET A 197 4.82 -0.75 7.50
N LEU A 198 4.95 -2.07 7.46
CA LEU A 198 5.77 -2.78 8.43
C LEU A 198 7.24 -2.32 8.35
N GLU A 199 7.88 -2.30 9.51
CA GLU A 199 9.31 -1.99 9.60
C GLU A 199 10.15 -3.06 8.92
N ARG A 200 11.27 -2.61 8.35
CA ARG A 200 12.17 -3.50 7.64
C ARG A 200 12.95 -4.34 8.66
N PRO A 201 13.06 -5.66 8.48
CA PRO A 201 13.65 -6.56 9.49
C PRO A 201 15.19 -6.56 9.39
N THR A 202 15.82 -5.43 9.72
CA THR A 202 17.25 -5.15 9.49
C THR A 202 18.18 -6.13 10.20
N GLY A 203 17.77 -6.73 11.33
CA GLY A 203 18.60 -7.73 12.03
C GLY A 203 18.89 -9.00 11.24
N PHE A 204 18.14 -9.27 10.16
CA PHE A 204 18.40 -10.41 9.28
C PHE A 204 19.31 -10.07 8.08
N GLU A 205 19.69 -8.81 7.86
CA GLU A 205 20.54 -8.40 6.73
C GLU A 205 21.90 -9.11 6.72
N ALA A 206 22.44 -9.41 7.90
CA ALA A 206 23.70 -10.13 8.03
C ALA A 206 23.63 -11.60 7.57
N LEU A 207 22.43 -12.14 7.32
CA LEU A 207 22.20 -13.52 6.87
C LEU A 207 21.85 -13.62 5.38
N GLY A 208 21.75 -12.48 4.67
CA GLY A 208 21.48 -12.43 3.24
C GLY A 208 20.48 -11.34 2.87
N ASP A 209 20.03 -11.38 1.62
CA ASP A 209 19.14 -10.37 1.07
C ASP A 209 17.77 -10.35 1.75
N LEU A 210 17.34 -9.16 2.13
CA LEU A 210 15.97 -8.92 2.57
C LEU A 210 15.04 -8.77 1.36
N SER A 211 13.79 -9.16 1.58
CA SER A 211 12.67 -8.87 0.69
C SER A 211 12.57 -7.38 0.34
N THR A 212 12.28 -7.08 -0.93
CA THR A 212 11.89 -5.74 -1.35
C THR A 212 10.42 -5.50 -1.02
N PRO A 213 10.08 -4.35 -0.41
CA PRO A 213 8.68 -3.99 -0.17
C PRO A 213 7.89 -4.01 -1.48
N GLY A 214 6.64 -4.46 -1.42
CA GLY A 214 5.77 -4.49 -2.58
C GLY A 214 5.41 -3.10 -3.11
N PRO A 215 4.67 -3.03 -4.23
CA PRO A 215 4.36 -1.79 -4.94
C PRO A 215 3.36 -0.87 -4.22
N LEU A 216 2.99 -1.14 -2.96
CA LEU A 216 1.94 -0.42 -2.24
C LEU A 216 2.14 1.10 -2.23
N ARG A 217 3.39 1.56 -2.03
CA ARG A 217 3.73 2.99 -2.05
C ARG A 217 3.50 3.61 -3.44
N THR A 218 3.91 2.91 -4.49
CA THR A 218 3.73 3.34 -5.88
C THR A 218 2.25 3.40 -6.25
N MET A 219 1.47 2.38 -5.86
CA MET A 219 0.02 2.36 -6.07
C MET A 219 -0.66 3.51 -5.33
N GLY A 220 -0.30 3.75 -4.07
CA GLY A 220 -0.80 4.88 -3.29
C GLY A 220 -0.51 6.22 -3.96
N ALA A 221 0.72 6.41 -4.47
CA ALA A 221 1.09 7.61 -5.22
C ALA A 221 0.26 7.78 -6.50
N MET A 222 0.06 6.70 -7.28
CA MET A 222 -0.79 6.73 -8.48
C MET A 222 -2.23 7.14 -8.14
N ILE A 223 -2.80 6.59 -7.07
CA ILE A 223 -4.16 6.90 -6.64
C ILE A 223 -4.27 8.37 -6.23
N VAL A 224 -3.35 8.87 -5.40
CA VAL A 224 -3.36 10.27 -4.93
C VAL A 224 -3.17 11.24 -6.08
N VAL A 225 -2.15 11.03 -6.93
CA VAL A 225 -1.90 11.89 -8.11
C VAL A 225 -3.09 11.84 -9.06
N GLY A 226 -3.66 10.65 -9.28
CA GLY A 226 -4.85 10.47 -10.09
C GLY A 226 -6.04 11.28 -9.59
N ALA A 227 -6.34 11.19 -8.29
CA ALA A 227 -7.40 11.95 -7.65
C ALA A 227 -7.19 13.48 -7.77
N VAL A 228 -5.97 13.96 -7.55
CA VAL A 228 -5.62 15.39 -7.68
C VAL A 228 -5.86 15.88 -9.11
N LEU A 229 -5.44 15.10 -10.12
CA LEU A 229 -5.64 15.45 -11.53
C LEU A 229 -7.12 15.49 -11.93
N VAL A 230 -7.91 14.53 -11.45
CA VAL A 230 -9.37 14.51 -11.70
C VAL A 230 -10.04 15.74 -11.08
N LEU A 231 -9.77 16.01 -9.81
CA LEU A 231 -10.38 17.14 -9.10
C LEU A 231 -9.95 18.49 -9.68
N GLY A 232 -8.65 18.67 -9.94
CA GLY A 232 -8.10 19.90 -10.52
C GLY A 232 -8.58 20.13 -11.95
N GLY A 233 -8.58 19.08 -12.76
CA GLY A 233 -9.09 19.12 -14.13
C GLY A 233 -10.57 19.47 -14.18
N ALA A 234 -11.42 18.84 -13.35
CA ALA A 234 -12.86 19.11 -13.31
C ALA A 234 -13.18 20.52 -12.80
N ALA A 235 -12.42 21.04 -11.83
CA ALA A 235 -12.61 22.38 -11.26
C ALA A 235 -12.17 23.51 -12.21
N TYR A 236 -11.34 23.23 -13.22
CA TYR A 236 -10.82 24.23 -14.15
C TYR A 236 -11.90 25.05 -14.85
N GLY A 237 -12.95 24.39 -15.38
CA GLY A 237 -14.03 25.06 -16.11
C GLY A 237 -14.80 26.09 -15.26
N PRO A 238 -15.33 25.70 -14.09
CA PRO A 238 -15.98 26.62 -13.15
C PRO A 238 -15.07 27.77 -12.67
N LEU A 239 -13.81 27.48 -12.36
CA LEU A 239 -12.85 28.48 -11.88
C LEU A 239 -12.46 29.48 -12.97
N ALA A 240 -12.18 29.01 -14.19
CA ALA A 240 -11.86 29.88 -15.33
C ALA A 240 -13.03 30.82 -15.66
N LYS A 241 -14.29 30.35 -15.55
CA LYS A 241 -15.48 31.19 -15.72
C LYS A 241 -15.62 32.27 -14.64
N ARG A 242 -15.35 31.94 -13.37
CA ARG A 242 -15.39 32.91 -12.26
C ARG A 242 -14.31 34.00 -12.39
N VAL A 243 -13.11 33.62 -12.81
CA VAL A 243 -12.00 34.56 -13.03
C VAL A 243 -12.30 35.47 -14.22
N ALA A 244 -12.72 34.92 -15.36
CA ALA A 244 -13.08 35.71 -16.54
C ALA A 244 -14.28 36.65 -16.29
N GLY A 245 -15.22 36.25 -15.43
CA GLY A 245 -16.38 37.08 -15.04
C GLY A 245 -16.01 38.29 -14.18
N ARG A 246 -14.93 38.21 -13.39
CA ARG A 246 -14.42 39.34 -12.58
C ARG A 246 -13.68 40.40 -13.39
N SER A 247 -13.19 40.06 -14.59
CA SER A 247 -12.35 40.95 -15.41
C SER A 247 -13.13 41.78 -16.44
N ARG A 248 -14.48 41.75 -16.47
CA ARG A 248 -15.25 42.62 -17.37
C ARG A 248 -15.40 44.02 -16.75
N PRO A 249 -14.78 45.07 -17.32
CA PRO A 249 -15.05 46.43 -16.87
C PRO A 249 -16.50 46.80 -17.22
N ARG A 250 -17.20 47.35 -16.24
CA ARG A 250 -18.57 47.86 -16.37
C ARG A 250 -18.53 48.99 -17.40
N THR A 251 -18.99 48.73 -18.62
CA THR A 251 -19.12 49.76 -19.65
C THR A 251 -20.32 50.62 -19.26
N GLU A 252 -20.06 51.78 -18.66
CA GLU A 252 -21.07 52.81 -18.46
C GLU A 252 -21.58 53.27 -19.83
N PRO A 253 -22.91 53.33 -20.06
CA PRO A 253 -23.42 53.91 -21.29
C PRO A 253 -23.18 55.41 -21.24
N ALA A 254 -22.27 55.88 -22.10
CA ALA A 254 -22.05 57.30 -22.33
C ALA A 254 -23.32 57.92 -22.94
N GLY A 255 -24.02 58.72 -22.13
CA GLY A 255 -24.80 59.89 -22.54
C GLY A 255 -26.05 59.68 -23.41
N ALA A 256 -27.22 59.99 -22.84
CA ALA A 256 -28.26 60.69 -23.57
C ALA A 256 -28.44 62.05 -22.88
N ARG A 257 -28.33 63.12 -23.68
CA ARG A 257 -28.49 64.54 -23.28
C ARG A 257 -29.91 64.83 -22.82
#